data_AF-A0AAX4JY41-F1
#
_entry.id   AF-A0AAX4JY41-F1
#
_cell.length_a   1.000
_cell.length_b   1.000
_cell.length_c   1.000
_cell.angle_alpha   90.00
_cell.angle_beta   90.00
_cell.angle_gamma   90.00
#
_symmetry.space_group_name_H-M   'P 1'
#
loop_
_entity.id
_entity.type
_entity.pdbx_description
1 polymer ?
#
loop_
_entity_poly.entity_id
_entity_poly.type
_entity_poly.pdbx_seq_one_letter_code
_entity_poly.pdbx_strand_id
1 'polypeptide(L)'
;MAKSIRAKNKMASRARKRIQTHYAVTDAARTQRLSDKLLGKDKEKAEMDVEGEGEVAEGEAKEGDEEMKEDPKKISTSGRRGSRREQWRLSKGMSAKPKKGRMGCKPTRRR
;
A
#
# COMPACT_ATOMS: atom_id res chain seq x y z
N MET A 1 28.85 26.64 18.47
CA MET A 1 27.57 25.95 18.71
C MET A 1 27.35 24.84 17.69
N ALA A 2 27.00 23.63 18.14
CA ALA A 2 26.67 22.53 17.23
C ALA A 2 25.33 22.77 16.51
N LYS A 3 25.14 22.14 15.35
CA LYS A 3 23.87 22.21 14.59
C LYS A 3 22.84 21.26 15.21
N SER A 4 21.60 21.71 15.36
CA SER A 4 20.50 20.87 15.85
C SER A 4 20.15 19.73 14.89
N ILE A 5 19.53 18.67 15.41
CA ILE A 5 19.06 17.52 14.60
C ILE A 5 18.07 17.97 13.51
N ARG A 6 17.27 19.00 13.82
CA ARG A 6 16.25 19.57 12.92
C ARG A 6 16.79 20.71 12.04
N ALA A 7 18.09 21.00 12.07
CA ALA A 7 18.68 22.04 11.25
C ALA A 7 18.48 21.72 9.76
N LYS A 8 17.94 22.69 9.00
CA LYS A 8 17.57 22.52 7.57
C LYS A 8 18.73 21.97 6.73
N ASN A 9 19.94 22.49 6.93
CA ASN A 9 21.13 22.05 6.19
C ASN A 9 21.48 20.58 6.47
N LYS A 10 21.30 20.11 7.72
CA LYS A 10 21.54 18.70 8.09
C LYS A 10 20.43 17.80 7.55
N MET A 11 19.17 18.22 7.63
CA MET A 11 18.04 17.49 7.07
C MET A 11 18.14 17.35 5.55
N ALA A 12 18.51 18.43 4.83
CA ALA A 12 18.71 18.40 3.38
C ALA A 12 19.85 17.46 2.98
N SER A 13 20.99 17.48 3.68
CA SER A 13 22.08 16.54 3.44
C SER A 13 21.66 15.09 3.69
N ARG A 14 20.92 14.81 4.76
CA ARG A 14 20.38 13.46 5.04
C ARG A 14 19.41 13.01 3.95
N ALA A 15 18.54 13.88 3.47
CA ALA A 15 17.62 13.58 2.38
C ALA A 15 18.36 13.20 1.09
N ARG A 16 19.39 13.96 0.71
CA ARG A 16 20.25 13.62 -0.44
C ARG A 16 20.92 12.26 -0.27
N LYS A 17 21.47 11.96 0.92
CA LYS A 17 22.09 10.66 1.20
C LYS A 17 21.12 9.49 1.02
N ARG A 18 19.87 9.62 1.49
CA ARG A 18 18.87 8.57 1.32
C ARG A 18 18.58 8.24 -0.15
N ILE A 19 18.67 9.22 -1.04
CA ILE A 19 18.31 9.07 -2.46
C ILE A 19 19.53 8.70 -3.32
N GLN A 20 20.67 9.35 -3.08
CA GLN A 20 21.80 9.33 -4.01
C GLN A 20 22.93 8.36 -3.62
N THR A 21 22.86 7.74 -2.45
CA THR A 21 23.93 6.85 -1.98
C THR A 21 23.44 5.41 -1.85
N HIS A 22 24.34 4.52 -1.41
CA HIS A 22 24.09 3.10 -1.22
C HIS A 22 22.84 2.77 -0.39
N TYR A 23 22.38 3.69 0.48
CA TYR A 23 21.11 3.52 1.21
C TYR A 23 19.92 3.23 0.28
N ALA A 24 19.83 3.93 -0.86
CA ALA A 24 18.75 3.71 -1.82
C ALA A 24 18.80 2.30 -2.42
N VAL A 25 20.00 1.82 -2.77
CA VAL A 25 20.21 0.49 -3.35
C VAL A 25 19.89 -0.60 -2.34
N THR A 26 20.33 -0.45 -1.08
CA THR A 26 20.04 -1.43 -0.02
C THR A 26 18.57 -1.49 0.32
N ASP A 27 17.88 -0.34 0.32
CA ASP A 27 16.45 -0.29 0.61
C ASP A 27 15.65 -0.90 -0.54
N ALA A 28 16.02 -0.60 -1.80
CA ALA A 28 15.41 -1.23 -2.97
C ALA A 28 15.59 -2.75 -2.96
N ALA A 29 16.81 -3.25 -2.72
CA ALA A 29 17.08 -4.68 -2.64
C ALA A 29 16.26 -5.37 -1.54
N ARG A 30 16.11 -4.74 -0.37
CA ARG A 30 15.27 -5.26 0.72
C ARG A 30 13.80 -5.31 0.30
N THR A 31 13.30 -4.27 -0.35
CA THR A 31 11.91 -4.25 -0.83
C THR A 31 11.64 -5.32 -1.88
N GLN A 32 12.57 -5.56 -2.81
CA GLN A 32 12.43 -6.62 -3.81
C GLN A 32 12.37 -8.01 -3.17
N ARG A 33 13.29 -8.31 -2.22
CA ARG A 33 13.25 -9.58 -1.48
C ARG A 33 11.92 -9.79 -0.74
N LEU A 34 11.35 -8.74 -0.16
CA LEU A 34 10.05 -8.85 0.51
C LEU A 34 8.92 -9.07 -0.50
N SER A 35 8.96 -8.41 -1.65
CA SER A 35 8.01 -8.63 -2.73
C SER A 35 8.10 -10.06 -3.29
N ASP A 36 9.30 -10.60 -3.48
CA ASP A 36 9.51 -11.96 -3.98
C ASP A 36 8.98 -13.02 -2.99
N LYS A 37 9.22 -12.82 -1.68
CA LYS A 37 8.65 -13.66 -0.61
C LYS A 37 7.13 -13.66 -0.59
N LEU A 38 6.52 -12.47 -0.67
CA LEU A 38 5.06 -12.32 -0.63
C LEU A 38 4.38 -12.90 -1.87
N LEU A 39 5.04 -12.80 -3.02
CA LEU A 39 4.54 -13.31 -4.29
C LEU A 39 4.91 -14.79 -4.54
N GLY A 40 5.64 -15.44 -3.62
CA GLY A 40 6.03 -16.84 -3.77
C GLY A 40 7.07 -17.10 -4.87
N LYS A 41 7.66 -16.06 -5.48
CA LYS A 41 8.67 -16.18 -6.54
C LYS A 41 9.95 -16.87 -6.07
N ASP A 42 10.19 -16.87 -4.77
CA ASP A 42 11.29 -17.62 -4.16
C ASP A 42 11.08 -19.14 -4.27
N LYS A 43 9.82 -19.63 -4.32
CA LYS A 43 9.51 -21.05 -4.52
C LYS A 43 9.70 -21.46 -5.99
N GLU A 44 9.22 -20.63 -6.92
CA GLU A 44 9.40 -20.87 -8.37
C GLU A 44 10.87 -20.80 -8.78
N LYS A 45 11.65 -19.88 -8.19
CA LYS A 45 13.11 -19.83 -8.42
C LYS A 45 13.85 -21.00 -7.78
N ALA A 46 13.42 -21.48 -6.62
CA ALA A 46 13.99 -22.68 -6.01
C ALA A 46 13.75 -23.92 -6.89
N GLU A 47 12.62 -24.04 -7.58
CA GLU A 47 12.38 -25.16 -8.52
C GLU A 47 13.21 -25.06 -9.81
N MET A 48 13.63 -23.86 -10.23
CA MET A 48 14.41 -23.65 -11.44
C MET A 48 15.94 -23.65 -11.21
N ASP A 49 16.40 -23.50 -9.97
CA ASP A 49 17.82 -23.55 -9.56
C ASP A 49 18.23 -24.95 -9.04
N VAL A 50 17.31 -25.91 -9.01
CA VAL A 50 17.51 -27.30 -8.52
C VAL A 50 17.92 -28.29 -9.63
N GLU A 51 18.14 -27.85 -10.87
CA GLU A 51 18.82 -28.66 -11.89
C GLU A 51 20.37 -28.66 -11.75
N GLY A 52 20.90 -28.16 -10.63
CA GLY A 52 22.32 -28.20 -10.30
C GLY A 52 22.56 -28.43 -8.80
N GLU A 53 22.86 -29.69 -8.46
CA GLU A 53 23.32 -30.19 -7.14
C GLU A 53 22.32 -30.21 -5.97
N GLY A 54 22.01 -31.44 -5.51
CA GLY A 54 22.02 -31.74 -4.07
C GLY A 54 20.67 -31.94 -3.38
N GLU A 55 20.12 -33.14 -3.57
CA GLU A 55 19.20 -33.88 -2.70
C GLU A 55 19.22 -33.49 -1.20
N VAL A 56 18.09 -32.98 -0.66
CA VAL A 56 17.58 -33.29 0.69
C VAL A 56 16.05 -33.31 0.66
N ALA A 57 15.52 -34.41 1.18
CA ALA A 57 14.15 -34.89 1.13
C ALA A 57 13.13 -34.10 2.00
N GLU A 58 11.91 -34.02 1.44
CA GLU A 58 10.63 -34.45 2.03
C GLU A 58 10.01 -33.68 3.22
N GLY A 59 8.70 -33.36 3.10
CA GLY A 59 7.88 -32.92 4.23
C GLY A 59 6.59 -32.16 3.88
N GLU A 60 5.62 -32.87 3.32
CA GLU A 60 4.15 -32.70 3.43
C GLU A 60 3.54 -31.36 3.88
N ALA A 61 2.68 -30.80 3.01
CA ALA A 61 1.26 -30.54 3.30
C ALA A 61 0.58 -29.88 2.07
N LYS A 62 0.07 -30.71 1.15
CA LYS A 62 -1.01 -30.32 0.24
C LYS A 62 -2.32 -30.42 1.02
N GLU A 63 -2.85 -29.29 1.43
CA GLU A 63 -4.23 -29.16 1.91
C GLU A 63 -4.69 -27.79 1.37
N GLY A 64 -5.34 -27.75 0.21
CA GLY A 64 -6.79 -27.90 0.15
C GLY A 64 -7.42 -26.51 0.06
N ASP A 65 -7.04 -25.72 -0.95
CA ASP A 65 -7.73 -24.46 -1.25
C ASP A 65 -8.86 -24.77 -2.22
N GLU A 66 -10.00 -25.18 -1.65
CA GLU A 66 -11.25 -25.32 -2.39
C GLU A 66 -11.59 -23.96 -3.00
N GLU A 67 -11.50 -23.88 -4.32
CA GLU A 67 -11.93 -22.73 -5.13
C GLU A 67 -13.38 -22.34 -4.78
N MET A 68 -13.53 -21.38 -3.89
CA MET A 68 -14.76 -20.63 -3.63
C MET A 68 -15.11 -19.84 -4.90
N LYS A 69 -15.82 -20.49 -5.84
CA LYS A 69 -16.46 -19.82 -6.99
C LYS A 69 -17.69 -19.06 -6.51
N GLU A 70 -17.46 -17.93 -5.86
CA GLU A 70 -18.49 -16.92 -5.68
C GLU A 70 -18.53 -16.03 -6.94
N ASP A 71 -19.59 -16.16 -7.74
CA ASP A 71 -19.85 -15.20 -8.81
C ASP A 71 -19.79 -13.78 -8.23
N PRO A 72 -19.01 -12.84 -8.83
CA PRO A 72 -18.82 -11.52 -8.27
C PRO A 72 -20.13 -10.75 -8.34
N LYS A 73 -20.93 -10.84 -7.28
CA LYS A 73 -22.07 -9.93 -7.06
C LYS A 73 -21.48 -8.54 -7.10
N LYS A 74 -21.91 -7.74 -8.09
CA LYS A 74 -21.48 -6.34 -8.25
C LYS A 74 -22.02 -5.50 -7.10
N ILE A 75 -21.35 -5.58 -5.95
CA ILE A 75 -21.63 -4.76 -4.78
C ILE A 75 -21.17 -3.35 -5.14
N SER A 76 -22.13 -2.44 -5.32
CA SER A 76 -21.84 -1.03 -5.54
C SER A 76 -21.25 -0.42 -4.27
N THR A 77 -19.93 -0.42 -4.15
CA THR A 77 -19.18 0.27 -3.07
C THR A 77 -19.25 1.80 -3.19
N SER A 78 -19.99 2.31 -4.18
CA SER A 78 -20.25 3.73 -4.42
C SER A 78 -21.41 4.30 -3.59
N GLY A 79 -22.08 3.47 -2.79
CA GLY A 79 -23.14 3.88 -1.86
C GLY A 79 -22.70 4.88 -0.79
N ARG A 80 -23.67 5.47 -0.09
CA ARG A 80 -23.42 6.46 0.98
C ARG A 80 -22.66 5.79 2.13
N ARG A 81 -21.51 6.33 2.51
CA ARG A 81 -20.59 5.74 3.52
C ARG A 81 -20.97 6.05 4.96
N GLY A 82 -22.21 6.49 5.20
CA GLY A 82 -22.73 6.74 6.55
C GLY A 82 -21.93 7.78 7.33
N SER A 83 -21.35 8.80 6.68
CA SER A 83 -20.62 9.85 7.41
C SER A 83 -21.58 10.57 8.36
N ARG A 84 -21.10 10.95 9.56
CA ARG A 84 -21.89 11.70 10.55
C ARG A 84 -22.57 12.94 9.96
N ARG A 85 -21.90 13.61 9.00
CA ARG A 85 -22.46 14.75 8.26
C ARG A 85 -23.64 14.35 7.37
N GLU A 86 -23.56 13.20 6.71
CA GLU A 86 -24.64 12.69 5.86
C GLU A 86 -25.85 12.28 6.70
N GLN A 87 -25.65 11.64 7.86
CA GLN A 87 -26.70 11.26 8.80
C GLN A 87 -27.42 12.49 9.38
N TRP A 88 -26.67 13.51 9.83
CA TRP A 88 -27.26 14.77 10.32
C TRP A 88 -28.04 15.50 9.23
N ARG A 89 -27.56 15.46 7.98
CA ARG A 89 -28.29 16.07 6.85
C ARG A 89 -29.59 15.33 6.58
N LEU A 90 -29.57 13.99 6.59
CA LEU A 90 -30.76 13.16 6.40
C LEU A 90 -31.78 13.35 7.52
N SER A 91 -31.36 13.42 8.79
CA SER A 91 -32.26 13.70 9.91
C SER A 91 -32.85 15.11 9.87
N LYS A 92 -32.20 16.05 9.18
CA LYS A 92 -32.69 17.40 8.92
C LYS A 92 -33.43 17.53 7.58
N GLY A 93 -33.80 16.42 6.92
CA GLY A 93 -34.55 16.44 5.66
C GLY A 93 -33.76 16.95 4.44
N MET A 94 -32.44 17.09 4.55
CA MET A 94 -31.56 17.52 3.47
C MET A 94 -30.96 16.34 2.70
N SER A 95 -30.54 16.58 1.45
CA SER A 95 -29.79 15.59 0.66
C SER A 95 -28.48 15.18 1.34
N ALA A 96 -28.15 13.89 1.39
CA ALA A 96 -26.95 13.39 2.09
C ALA A 96 -25.65 14.10 1.68
N LYS A 97 -25.49 14.41 0.39
CA LYS A 97 -24.43 15.27 -0.11
C LYS A 97 -25.00 16.63 -0.53
N PRO A 98 -24.31 17.74 -0.28
CA PRO A 98 -24.69 19.02 -0.86
C PRO A 98 -24.68 18.88 -2.38
N LYS A 99 -25.71 19.41 -3.05
CA LYS A 99 -25.68 19.55 -4.51
C LYS A 99 -24.43 20.38 -4.84
N LYS A 100 -23.55 19.88 -5.70
CA LYS A 100 -22.43 20.68 -6.23
C LYS A 100 -23.09 21.86 -6.95
N GLY A 101 -23.06 23.04 -6.34
CA GLY A 101 -23.52 24.25 -7.01
C GLY A 101 -22.72 24.41 -8.30
N ARG A 102 -23.36 24.90 -9.37
CA ARG A 102 -22.67 25.46 -10.54
C ARG A 102 -21.94 26.75 -10.10
N MET A 103 -21.00 26.66 -9.18
CA MET A 103 -19.99 27.67 -8.85
C MET A 103 -19.02 27.05 -7.87
N GLY A 104 -17.76 26.92 -8.31
CA GLY A 104 -16.69 26.26 -7.58
C GLY A 104 -16.46 26.84 -6.20
N CYS A 105 -16.97 26.14 -5.18
CA CYS A 105 -16.38 26.16 -3.85
C CYS A 105 -15.00 25.48 -3.94
N LYS A 106 -14.03 26.19 -4.52
CA LYS A 106 -12.61 25.86 -4.37
C LYS A 106 -12.34 25.86 -2.86
N PRO A 107 -11.77 24.79 -2.28
CA PRO A 107 -11.34 24.86 -0.90
C PRO A 107 -10.33 25.99 -0.81
N THR A 108 -10.65 27.04 -0.04
CA THR A 108 -9.65 28.02 0.36
C THR A 108 -8.66 27.25 1.19
N ARG A 109 -7.55 26.82 0.57
CA ARG A 109 -6.35 26.40 1.28
C ARG A 109 -5.92 27.63 2.07
N ARG A 110 -6.35 27.72 3.33
CA ARG A 110 -5.73 28.61 4.30
C ARG A 110 -4.27 28.13 4.38
N ARG A 111 -3.38 28.95 3.83
CA ARG A 111 -1.93 28.81 4.02
C ARG A 111 -1.61 29.03 5.48
#